data_AF-A0A9Q1BHU4-F1
#
_entry.id   AF-A0A9Q1BHU4-F1
#
_cell.length_a   1.000
_cell.length_b   1.000
_cell.length_c   1.000
_cell.angle_alpha   90.00
_cell.angle_beta   90.00
_cell.angle_gamma   90.00
#
_symmetry.space_group_name_H-M   'P 1'
#
loop_
_entity.id
_entity.type
_entity.pdbx_description
1 polymer ?
#
loop_
_entity_poly.entity_id
_entity_poly.type
_entity_poly.pdbx_seq_one_letter_code
_entity_poly.pdbx_strand_id
1 'polypeptide(L)'
;MPNMKSIVDAHNKKILKAQMPAPETDPCNCRAKQDCPLDGKCKATSIVYQATVKSDNYEETYVGLTEGNFKLRLANHQQSFNKERYRNQTELSKHIWTLKDRNKDFEISWRILSRASSFSNVSKRCNLCTMEKFFIICHPEMASLNKRSELVSTCRHASKFQLMNFAGVT
;
A
#
# COMPACT_ATOMS: atom_id res chain seq x y z
N MET A 1 -0.55 -47.77 0.07
CA MET A 1 -1.57 -47.13 0.93
C MET A 1 -0.85 -46.47 2.10
N PRO A 2 -1.10 -45.19 2.41
CA PRO A 2 -0.50 -44.56 3.58
C PRO A 2 -0.92 -45.29 4.86
N ASN A 3 0.03 -45.55 5.77
CA ASN A 3 -0.25 -46.23 7.03
C ASN A 3 -0.92 -45.28 8.03
N MET A 4 -1.63 -45.82 9.03
CA MET A 4 -2.39 -45.02 9.99
C MET A 4 -1.52 -43.99 10.71
N LYS A 5 -0.27 -44.34 11.01
CA LYS A 5 0.73 -43.44 11.59
C LYS A 5 0.98 -42.21 10.70
N SER A 6 1.17 -42.39 9.41
CA SER A 6 1.39 -41.29 8.46
C SER A 6 0.19 -40.34 8.33
N ILE A 7 -1.03 -40.87 8.47
CA ILE A 7 -2.27 -40.07 8.47
C ILE A 7 -2.35 -39.24 9.75
N VAL A 8 -2.09 -39.85 10.90
CA VAL A 8 -2.07 -39.18 12.21
C VAL A 8 -0.96 -38.12 12.25
N ASP A 9 0.24 -38.43 11.78
CA ASP A 9 1.37 -37.51 11.74
C ASP A 9 1.09 -36.31 10.82
N ALA A 10 0.48 -36.53 9.65
CA ALA A 10 0.10 -35.45 8.74
C ALA A 10 -0.98 -34.53 9.34
N HIS A 11 -1.97 -35.12 10.02
CA HIS A 11 -3.02 -34.39 10.71
C HIS A 11 -2.45 -33.55 11.87
N ASN A 12 -1.63 -34.16 12.73
CA ASN A 12 -0.97 -33.49 13.84
C ASN A 12 -0.06 -32.37 13.36
N LYS A 13 0.70 -32.58 12.28
CA LYS A 13 1.54 -31.54 11.67
C LYS A 13 0.73 -30.35 11.17
N LYS A 14 -0.50 -30.57 10.68
CA LYS A 14 -1.42 -29.50 10.25
C LYS A 14 -1.96 -28.72 11.44
N ILE A 15 -2.36 -29.40 12.51
CA ILE A 15 -2.83 -28.77 13.76
C ILE A 15 -1.71 -27.94 14.40
N LEU A 16 -0.51 -28.52 14.53
CA LEU A 16 0.64 -27.84 15.10
C LEU A 16 1.03 -26.61 14.28
N LYS A 17 1.05 -26.70 12.94
CA LYS A 17 1.28 -25.52 12.07
C LYS A 17 0.22 -24.43 12.21
N ALA A 18 -1.03 -24.79 12.48
CA ALA A 18 -2.11 -23.82 12.67
C ALA A 18 -2.05 -23.15 14.07
N GLN A 19 -1.44 -23.80 15.05
CA GLN A 19 -1.24 -23.28 16.40
C GLN A 19 0.07 -22.49 16.56
N MET A 20 1.05 -22.69 15.68
CA MET A 20 2.26 -21.86 15.67
C MET A 20 1.88 -20.42 15.28
N PRO A 21 2.29 -19.40 16.07
CA PRO A 21 2.23 -18.03 15.60
C PRO A 21 3.02 -17.95 14.29
N ALA A 22 2.45 -17.29 13.28
CA ALA A 22 3.15 -17.07 12.01
C ALA A 22 4.54 -16.50 12.32
N PRO A 23 5.62 -16.98 11.68
CA PRO A 23 6.96 -16.47 11.95
C PRO A 23 6.93 -14.95 11.82
N GLU A 24 7.37 -14.25 12.87
CA GLU A 24 7.44 -12.79 12.88
C GLU A 24 8.38 -12.36 11.74
N THR A 25 7.80 -11.99 10.60
CA THR A 25 8.58 -11.44 9.50
C THR A 25 9.08 -10.08 9.96
N ASP A 26 10.42 -9.88 10.05
CA ASP A 26 11.02 -8.58 10.40
C ASP A 26 10.29 -7.47 9.61
N PRO A 27 9.59 -6.54 10.28
CA PRO A 27 8.70 -5.56 9.64
C PRO A 27 9.48 -4.50 8.83
N CYS A 28 10.81 -4.50 8.94
CA CYS A 28 11.71 -3.59 8.24
C CYS A 28 12.84 -4.34 7.53
N ASN A 29 13.44 -3.72 6.51
CA ASN A 29 14.76 -4.07 6.00
C ASN A 29 15.52 -2.82 5.51
N CYS A 30 15.26 -1.66 6.12
CA CYS A 30 16.06 -0.48 5.88
C CYS A 30 17.46 -0.67 6.48
N ARG A 31 18.49 -0.07 5.85
CA ARG A 31 19.87 -0.08 6.37
C ARG A 31 19.94 0.68 7.70
N ALA A 32 19.37 1.88 7.72
CA ALA A 32 19.09 2.66 8.92
C ALA A 32 17.62 2.44 9.30
N LYS A 33 17.36 1.80 10.45
CA LYS A 33 15.98 1.52 10.91
C LYS A 33 15.31 2.78 11.47
N GLN A 34 16.09 3.69 12.03
CA GLN A 34 15.65 4.98 12.56
C GLN A 34 15.10 5.91 11.47
N ASP A 35 15.61 5.83 10.24
CA ASP A 35 15.16 6.63 9.10
C ASP A 35 14.00 5.96 8.35
N CYS A 36 13.38 4.93 8.93
CA CYS A 36 12.29 4.24 8.28
C CYS A 36 11.05 5.15 8.28
N PRO A 37 10.46 5.46 7.11
CA PRO A 37 9.35 6.42 7.01
C PRO A 37 8.03 5.92 7.61
N LEU A 38 7.99 4.69 8.11
CA LEU A 38 6.86 4.12 8.86
C LEU A 38 7.35 3.47 10.16
N ASP A 39 8.34 4.06 10.83
CA ASP A 39 8.81 3.64 12.16
C ASP A 39 9.15 2.14 12.23
N GLY A 40 9.91 1.65 11.26
CA GLY A 40 10.31 0.25 11.16
C GLY A 40 9.24 -0.67 10.55
N LYS A 41 8.19 -0.14 9.91
CA LYS A 41 7.09 -0.94 9.32
C LYS A 41 7.01 -0.86 7.79
N CYS A 42 8.13 -0.59 7.11
CA CYS A 42 8.14 -0.38 5.65
C CYS A 42 7.78 -1.63 4.82
N LYS A 43 7.80 -2.84 5.40
CA LYS A 43 7.29 -4.05 4.73
C LYS A 43 5.79 -4.28 4.94
N ALA A 44 5.07 -3.34 5.55
CA ALA A 44 3.64 -3.44 5.66
C ALA A 44 3.00 -3.58 4.26
N THR A 45 2.15 -4.60 4.12
CA THR A 45 1.36 -4.92 2.93
C THR A 45 -0.11 -4.68 3.18
N SER A 46 -0.88 -4.51 2.11
CA SER A 46 -2.35 -4.36 2.15
C SER A 46 -2.78 -3.26 3.12
N ILE A 47 -2.18 -2.07 2.94
CA ILE A 47 -2.40 -0.91 3.81
C ILE A 47 -2.95 0.28 3.03
N VAL A 48 -3.74 1.09 3.74
CA VAL A 48 -4.02 2.48 3.38
C VAL A 48 -3.11 3.35 4.24
N TYR A 49 -2.40 4.28 3.60
CA TYR A 49 -1.45 5.17 4.24
C TYR A 49 -1.80 6.63 3.91
N GLN A 50 -1.26 7.53 4.72
CA GLN A 50 -1.27 8.96 4.47
C GLN A 50 0.17 9.45 4.26
N ALA A 51 0.34 10.37 3.32
CA ALA A 51 1.49 11.24 3.22
C ALA A 51 1.07 12.64 3.68
N THR A 52 1.88 13.26 4.53
CA THR A 52 1.72 14.64 4.95
C THR A 52 2.86 15.44 4.35
N VAL A 53 2.54 16.48 3.58
CA VAL A 53 3.51 17.39 2.98
C VAL A 53 3.43 18.72 3.73
N LYS A 54 4.54 19.13 4.33
CA LYS A 54 4.67 20.44 4.98
C LYS A 54 5.54 21.34 4.12
N SER A 55 5.07 22.55 3.84
CA SER A 55 5.82 23.57 3.12
C SER A 55 5.45 24.94 3.68
N ASP A 56 6.44 25.74 4.04
CA ASP A 56 6.26 27.00 4.75
C ASP A 56 5.33 26.85 5.98
N ASN A 57 4.14 27.45 5.92
CA ASN A 57 3.13 27.50 6.98
C ASN A 57 1.85 26.71 6.64
N TYR A 58 1.87 25.85 5.62
CA TYR A 58 0.72 25.02 5.29
C TYR A 58 1.08 23.54 5.20
N GLU A 59 0.06 22.73 5.46
CA GLU A 59 0.12 21.28 5.47
C GLU A 59 -0.94 20.73 4.52
N GLU A 60 -0.52 19.81 3.66
CA GLU A 60 -1.39 19.12 2.72
C GLU A 60 -1.24 17.61 2.92
N THR A 61 -2.32 16.88 2.76
CA THR A 61 -2.38 15.44 3.02
C THR A 61 -2.83 14.66 1.79
N TYR A 62 -2.27 13.47 1.62
CA TYR A 62 -2.62 12.55 0.54
C TYR A 62 -2.85 11.15 1.11
N VAL A 63 -3.98 10.56 0.78
CA VAL A 63 -4.29 9.15 1.06
C VAL A 63 -3.97 8.31 -0.16
N GLY A 64 -3.29 7.20 0.07
CA GLY A 64 -3.07 6.18 -0.95
C GLY A 64 -3.09 4.78 -0.37
N LEU A 65 -3.18 3.78 -1.25
CA LEU A 65 -3.11 2.37 -0.88
C LEU A 65 -1.89 1.64 -1.48
N THR A 66 -1.57 0.49 -0.90
CA THR A 66 -0.67 -0.51 -1.50
C THR A 66 -1.06 -1.92 -1.09
N GLU A 67 -1.20 -2.83 -2.06
CA GLU A 67 -1.32 -4.27 -1.79
C GLU A 67 0.04 -4.86 -1.38
N GLY A 68 1.10 -4.52 -2.12
CA GLY A 68 2.46 -4.96 -1.84
C GLY A 68 3.14 -4.12 -0.75
N ASN A 69 4.44 -4.39 -0.52
CA ASN A 69 5.22 -3.73 0.52
C ASN A 69 5.23 -2.20 0.33
N PHE A 70 4.98 -1.45 1.40
CA PHE A 70 5.06 0.01 1.39
C PHE A 70 6.40 0.53 0.88
N LYS A 71 7.51 -0.12 1.19
CA LYS A 71 8.84 0.24 0.70
C LYS A 71 8.92 0.32 -0.83
N LEU A 72 8.26 -0.60 -1.54
CA LEU A 72 8.18 -0.55 -3.00
C LEU A 72 7.28 0.61 -3.46
N ARG A 73 6.16 0.84 -2.78
CA ARG A 73 5.27 1.97 -3.10
C ARG A 73 5.97 3.31 -2.90
N LEU A 74 6.76 3.44 -1.84
CA LEU A 74 7.60 4.61 -1.57
C LEU A 74 8.66 4.80 -2.66
N ALA A 75 9.33 3.73 -3.11
CA ALA A 75 10.29 3.82 -4.21
C ALA A 75 9.63 4.35 -5.50
N ASN A 76 8.39 3.93 -5.79
CA ASN A 76 7.63 4.45 -6.93
C ASN A 76 7.28 5.95 -6.76
N HIS A 77 6.93 6.38 -5.55
CA HIS A 77 6.73 7.81 -5.26
C HIS A 77 8.03 8.61 -5.39
N GLN A 78 9.15 8.13 -4.86
CA GLN A 78 10.45 8.77 -5.05
C GLN A 78 10.81 8.88 -6.53
N GLN A 79 10.53 7.84 -7.32
CA GLN A 79 10.71 7.89 -8.76
C GLN A 79 9.84 8.98 -9.40
N SER A 80 8.57 9.11 -9.02
CA SER A 80 7.67 10.14 -9.57
C SER A 80 8.03 11.55 -9.13
N PHE A 81 8.61 11.72 -7.94
CA PHE A 81 9.13 13.00 -7.47
C PHE A 81 10.42 13.42 -8.19
N ASN A 82 11.22 12.47 -8.67
CA ASN A 82 12.54 12.76 -9.25
C ASN A 82 12.55 12.77 -10.79
N LYS A 83 11.61 12.09 -11.45
CA LYS A 83 11.55 12.03 -12.92
C LYS A 83 10.32 12.76 -13.44
N GLU A 84 10.54 13.84 -14.18
CA GLU A 84 9.47 14.73 -14.64
C GLU A 84 8.39 14.02 -15.46
N ARG A 85 8.75 13.04 -16.29
CA ARG A 85 7.79 12.23 -17.06
C ARG A 85 6.71 11.54 -16.20
N TYR A 86 6.96 11.40 -14.90
CA TYR A 86 6.05 10.77 -13.94
C TYR A 86 5.39 11.77 -13.00
N ARG A 87 5.54 13.09 -13.21
CA ARG A 87 4.97 14.14 -12.37
C ARG A 87 3.47 14.01 -12.16
N ASN A 88 2.76 13.51 -13.16
CA ASN A 88 1.31 13.38 -13.18
C ASN A 88 0.76 12.02 -12.71
N GLN A 89 1.61 11.11 -12.20
CA GLN A 89 1.17 9.77 -11.79
C GLN A 89 0.18 9.77 -10.62
N THR A 90 0.29 10.73 -9.69
CA THR A 90 -0.59 10.88 -8.52
C THR A 90 -0.79 12.36 -8.22
N GLU A 91 -1.85 12.71 -7.51
CA GLU A 91 -2.01 14.09 -7.03
C GLU A 91 -0.88 14.50 -6.06
N LEU A 92 -0.34 13.57 -5.27
CA LEU A 92 0.85 13.81 -4.46
C LEU A 92 2.05 14.24 -5.31
N SER A 93 2.38 13.50 -6.38
CA SER A 93 3.49 13.86 -7.26
C SER A 93 3.27 15.20 -7.96
N LYS A 94 2.03 15.50 -8.39
CA LYS A 94 1.69 16.80 -8.99
C LYS A 94 1.95 17.95 -8.03
N HIS A 95 1.54 17.78 -6.77
CA HIS A 95 1.77 18.76 -5.73
C HIS A 95 3.26 18.97 -5.47
N ILE A 96 4.04 17.89 -5.31
CA ILE A 96 5.49 17.98 -5.12
C ILE A 96 6.18 18.72 -6.28
N TRP A 97 5.81 18.44 -7.53
CA TRP A 97 6.36 19.18 -8.67
C TRP A 97 5.96 20.65 -8.67
N THR A 98 4.75 20.99 -8.24
CA THR A 98 4.33 22.39 -8.10
C THR A 98 5.17 23.13 -7.05
N LEU A 99 5.53 22.47 -5.94
CA LEU A 99 6.45 23.05 -4.94
C LEU A 99 7.84 23.26 -5.53
N LYS A 100 8.38 22.26 -6.24
CA LYS A 100 9.68 22.34 -6.91
C LYS A 100 9.74 23.45 -7.96
N ASP A 101 8.72 23.55 -8.82
CA ASP A 101 8.64 24.57 -9.87
C ASP A 101 8.58 25.99 -9.28
N ARG A 102 8.05 26.12 -8.05
CA ARG A 102 8.00 27.38 -7.28
C ARG A 102 9.22 27.58 -6.38
N ASN A 103 10.20 26.68 -6.44
CA ASN A 103 11.39 26.69 -5.60
C ASN A 103 11.07 26.78 -4.09
N LYS A 104 10.07 26.01 -3.65
CA LYS A 104 9.68 25.90 -2.24
C LYS A 104 10.24 24.65 -1.60
N ASP A 105 10.75 24.82 -0.38
CA ASP A 105 11.17 23.69 0.46
C ASP A 105 9.95 22.96 1.02
N PHE A 106 10.12 21.65 1.22
CA PHE A 106 9.06 20.81 1.79
C PHE A 106 9.62 19.58 2.50
N GLU A 107 8.85 19.09 3.47
CA GLU A 107 9.08 17.84 4.16
C GLU A 107 7.90 16.89 3.93
N ILE A 108 8.17 15.59 3.82
CA ILE A 108 7.13 14.56 3.67
C ILE A 108 7.25 13.51 4.77
N SER A 109 6.21 13.35 5.57
CA SER A 109 6.08 12.26 6.53
C SER A 109 4.99 11.28 6.12
N TRP A 110 5.06 10.03 6.60
CA TRP A 110 4.13 8.97 6.23
C TRP A 110 3.57 8.30 7.47
N ARG A 111 2.32 7.84 7.40
CA ARG A 111 1.72 7.01 8.45
C ARG A 111 0.75 5.99 7.88
N ILE A 112 0.56 4.88 8.59
CA ILE A 112 -0.47 3.88 8.26
C ILE A 112 -1.80 4.35 8.83
N LEU A 113 -2.83 4.46 8.01
CA LEU A 113 -4.19 4.76 8.45
C LEU A 113 -4.97 3.48 8.79
N SER A 114 -4.86 2.46 7.94
CA SER A 114 -5.61 1.22 8.12
C SER A 114 -4.98 0.05 7.36
N ARG A 115 -5.36 -1.17 7.75
CA ARG A 115 -5.03 -2.42 7.06
C ARG A 115 -6.31 -3.04 6.53
N ALA A 116 -6.32 -3.45 5.27
CA ALA A 116 -7.50 -4.02 4.64
C ALA A 116 -7.11 -5.00 3.54
N SER A 117 -7.84 -6.10 3.40
CA SER A 117 -7.57 -7.10 2.38
C SER A 117 -7.72 -6.54 0.96
N SER A 118 -6.79 -6.89 0.06
CA SER A 118 -6.93 -6.62 -1.37
C SER A 118 -8.11 -7.39 -1.99
N PHE A 119 -8.34 -7.23 -3.29
CA PHE A 119 -9.45 -7.84 -4.02
C PHE A 119 -9.46 -9.36 -3.86
N SER A 120 -10.65 -9.90 -3.58
CA SER A 120 -10.92 -11.33 -3.55
C SER A 120 -11.85 -11.73 -4.69
N ASN A 121 -11.44 -12.73 -5.48
CA ASN A 121 -12.23 -13.24 -6.59
C ASN A 121 -13.47 -14.05 -6.13
N VAL A 122 -13.51 -14.45 -4.84
CA VAL A 122 -14.64 -15.16 -4.23
C VAL A 122 -15.75 -14.18 -3.87
N SER A 123 -15.40 -13.11 -3.15
CA SER A 123 -16.38 -12.10 -2.71
C SER A 123 -16.62 -10.99 -3.73
N LYS A 124 -15.76 -10.89 -4.76
CA LYS A 124 -15.73 -9.80 -5.76
C LYS A 124 -15.57 -8.41 -5.15
N ARG A 125 -14.97 -8.31 -3.95
CA ARG A 125 -14.77 -7.07 -3.20
C ARG A 125 -13.30 -6.80 -2.97
N CYS A 126 -12.93 -5.52 -2.95
CA CYS A 126 -11.61 -5.04 -2.58
C CYS A 126 -11.73 -4.09 -1.39
N ASN A 127 -11.58 -4.63 -0.18
CA ASN A 127 -11.68 -3.83 1.04
C ASN A 127 -10.58 -2.78 1.10
N LEU A 128 -9.42 -3.03 0.49
CA LEU A 128 -8.33 -2.06 0.37
C LEU A 128 -8.74 -0.81 -0.42
N CYS A 129 -9.31 -0.98 -1.61
CA CYS A 129 -9.83 0.14 -2.40
C CYS A 129 -11.02 0.81 -1.72
N THR A 130 -11.93 0.03 -1.12
CA THR A 130 -13.07 0.59 -0.39
C THR A 130 -12.62 1.44 0.79
N MET A 131 -11.61 0.99 1.54
CA MET A 131 -11.06 1.71 2.69
C MET A 131 -10.37 3.01 2.26
N GLU A 132 -9.59 3.00 1.18
CA GLU A 132 -9.01 4.23 0.61
C GLU A 132 -10.11 5.24 0.26
N LYS A 133 -11.16 4.81 -0.45
CA LYS A 133 -12.29 5.66 -0.80
C LYS A 133 -13.02 6.19 0.43
N PHE A 134 -13.17 5.37 1.47
CA PHE A 134 -13.76 5.80 2.74
C PHE A 134 -12.97 6.95 3.38
N PHE A 135 -11.64 6.87 3.45
CA PHE A 135 -10.84 7.98 3.98
C PHE A 135 -10.96 9.24 3.11
N ILE A 136 -10.89 9.12 1.79
CA ILE A 136 -10.99 10.29 0.90
C ILE A 136 -12.38 10.96 0.99
N ILE A 137 -13.46 10.19 1.15
CA ILE A 137 -14.83 10.72 1.18
C ILE A 137 -15.23 11.23 2.56
N CYS A 138 -15.00 10.41 3.59
CA CYS A 138 -15.51 10.64 4.94
C CYS A 138 -14.54 11.45 5.82
N HIS A 139 -13.28 11.58 5.40
CA HIS A 139 -12.23 12.30 6.13
C HIS A 139 -11.42 13.20 5.18
N PRO A 140 -12.06 14.19 4.53
CA PRO A 140 -11.40 15.06 3.55
C PRO A 140 -10.22 15.85 4.13
N GLU A 141 -10.23 16.15 5.43
CA GLU A 141 -9.11 16.78 6.15
C GLU A 141 -7.84 15.91 6.15
N MET A 142 -7.99 14.59 5.97
CA MET A 142 -6.89 13.64 5.87
C MET A 142 -6.47 13.36 4.41
N ALA A 143 -7.14 13.94 3.43
CA ALA A 143 -6.97 13.63 2.01
C ALA A 143 -7.06 14.90 1.13
N SER A 144 -6.52 16.03 1.60
CA SER A 144 -6.72 17.34 0.97
C SER A 144 -6.23 17.42 -0.49
N LEU A 145 -5.22 16.62 -0.87
CA LEU A 145 -4.71 16.53 -2.24
C LEU A 145 -5.52 15.59 -3.14
N ASN A 146 -6.24 14.61 -2.59
CA ASN A 146 -6.94 13.61 -3.40
C ASN A 146 -8.14 14.24 -4.13
N LYS A 147 -8.31 13.89 -5.40
CA LYS A 147 -9.45 14.35 -6.19
C LYS A 147 -10.60 13.36 -6.15
N ARG A 148 -11.84 13.87 -6.05
CA ARG A 148 -13.05 13.04 -6.08
C ARG A 148 -13.23 12.25 -7.38
N SER A 149 -12.69 12.74 -8.50
CA SER A 149 -12.71 12.00 -9.78
C SER A 149 -11.91 10.69 -9.71
N GLU A 150 -10.92 10.57 -8.83
CA GLU A 150 -10.15 9.33 -8.64
C GLU A 150 -11.01 8.20 -8.04
N LEU A 151 -12.10 8.54 -7.36
CA LEU A 151 -12.99 7.58 -6.67
C LEU A 151 -13.83 6.73 -7.62
N VAL A 152 -14.05 7.21 -8.85
CA VAL A 152 -14.88 6.53 -9.87
C VAL A 152 -14.07 5.46 -10.62
N SER A 153 -12.75 5.40 -10.39
CA SER A 153 -11.89 4.40 -11.02
C SER A 153 -12.27 2.97 -10.62
N THR A 154 -12.17 2.06 -11.60
CA THR A 154 -12.34 0.63 -11.39
C THR A 154 -11.23 0.08 -10.51
N CYS A 155 -11.54 -0.99 -9.77
CA CYS A 155 -10.56 -1.61 -8.88
C CYS A 155 -9.40 -2.22 -9.68
N ARG A 156 -8.24 -1.56 -9.69
CA ARG A 156 -7.00 -2.06 -10.30
C ARG A 156 -6.53 -3.42 -9.78
N HIS A 157 -6.95 -3.83 -8.58
CA HIS A 157 -6.61 -5.15 -8.04
C HIS A 157 -7.49 -6.27 -8.60
N ALA A 158 -8.61 -5.94 -9.27
CA ALA A 158 -9.44 -6.95 -9.91
C ALA A 158 -8.79 -7.47 -11.20
N SER A 159 -7.97 -6.65 -11.87
CA SER A 159 -7.36 -7.02 -13.15
C SER A 159 -6.42 -8.22 -13.05
N LYS A 160 -5.75 -8.42 -11.90
CA LYS A 160 -4.88 -9.59 -11.68
C LYS A 160 -5.61 -10.94 -11.75
N PHE A 161 -6.94 -10.93 -11.66
CA PHE A 161 -7.78 -12.12 -11.77
C PHE A 161 -8.46 -12.25 -13.14
N GLN A 162 -8.18 -11.35 -14.09
CA GLN A 162 -8.69 -11.43 -15.45
C GLN A 162 -7.80 -12.35 -16.30
N LEU A 163 -8.42 -13.15 -17.16
CA LEU A 163 -7.74 -14.11 -18.04
C LEU A 163 -6.73 -13.45 -18.98
N MET A 164 -6.96 -12.19 -19.38
CA MET A 164 -6.04 -11.44 -20.25
C MET A 164 -4.68 -11.15 -19.60
N ASN A 165 -4.59 -11.25 -18.27
CA ASN A 165 -3.36 -11.07 -17.50
C ASN A 165 -2.74 -12.41 -17.07
N PHE A 166 -3.31 -13.53 -17.53
CA PHE A 166 -2.73 -14.86 -17.31
C PHE A 166 -1.60 -15.06 -18.32
N ALA A 167 -0.36 -14.96 -17.86
CA ALA A 167 0.78 -15.44 -18.63
C ALA A 167 0.65 -16.96 -18.72
N GLY A 168 0.11 -17.47 -19.83
CA GLY A 168 0.10 -18.89 -20.11
C GLY A 168 1.53 -19.41 -20.00
N VAL A 169 1.73 -20.45 -19.18
CA VAL A 169 2.96 -21.22 -19.21
C VAL A 169 2.94 -21.94 -20.57
N THR A 170 3.63 -21.36 -21.55
CA THR A 170 4.02 -22.02 -22.80
C THR A 170 5.48 -22.38 -22.73
#